data_AF-I7KTZ9-F1
#
_entry.id   AF-I7KTZ9-F1
#
_cell.length_a   1.000
_cell.length_b   1.000
_cell.length_c   1.000
_cell.angle_alpha   90.00
_cell.angle_beta   90.00
_cell.angle_gamma   90.00
#
_symmetry.space_group_name_H-M   'P 1'
#
loop_
_entity.id
_entity.type
_entity.pdbx_description
1 polymer ?
#
loop_
_entity_poly.entity_id
_entity_poly.type
_entity_poly.pdbx_seq_one_letter_code
_entity_poly.pdbx_strand_id
1 'polypeptide(L)' 'MKKIHEDLNLIAIMEFKSYDEMYKVVDFLNKNLKKYGLIFGLTSKNGKDTISIYDAEPDSPTE' A
#
# COMPACT_ATOMS: atom_id res chain seq x y z
N MET A 1 5.03 -1.51 -26.00
CA MET A 1 4.39 -1.43 -24.68
C MET A 1 5.46 -1.69 -23.63
N LYS A 2 5.92 -0.66 -22.90
CA LYS A 2 6.83 -0.84 -21.76
C LYS A 2 5.98 -1.30 -20.57
N LYS A 3 6.20 -2.52 -20.08
CA LYS A 3 5.80 -2.89 -18.73
C LYS A 3 6.64 -2.05 -17.78
N ILE A 4 6.05 -1.00 -17.22
CA ILE A 4 6.62 -0.33 -16.06
C ILE A 4 6.51 -1.37 -14.94
N HIS A 5 7.63 -1.93 -14.51
CA HIS A 5 7.67 -2.55 -13.19
C HIS A 5 7.52 -1.37 -12.22
N GLU A 6 6.35 -1.24 -11.60
CA GLU A 6 6.14 -0.26 -10.52
C GLU A 6 7.13 -0.65 -9.40
N ASP A 7 8.25 0.05 -9.31
CA ASP A 7 9.19 -0.08 -8.20
C ASP A 7 8.54 0.57 -6.98
N LEU A 8 7.85 -0.24 -6.17
CA LEU A 8 7.16 0.20 -4.97
C LEU A 8 8.15 0.35 -3.81
N ASN A 9 8.33 1.57 -3.32
CA ASN A 9 9.14 1.85 -2.15
C ASN A 9 8.31 1.67 -0.87
N LEU A 10 8.73 0.82 0.05
CA LEU A 10 8.01 0.62 1.31
C LEU A 10 8.27 1.79 2.26
N ILE A 11 7.22 2.54 2.61
CA ILE A 11 7.29 3.68 3.53
C ILE A 11 7.06 3.25 4.97
N ALA A 12 6.02 2.44 5.21
CA ALA A 12 5.60 2.06 6.56
C ALA A 12 4.90 0.71 6.60
N ILE A 13 4.99 0.03 7.75
CA ILE A 13 4.26 -1.19 8.06
C ILE A 13 3.67 -1.09 9.46
N MET A 14 2.43 -1.54 9.63
CA MET A 14 1.82 -1.71 10.94
C MET A 14 1.00 -3.00 11.01
N GLU A 15 1.04 -3.66 12.16
CA GLU A 15 0.28 -4.88 12.44
C GLU A 15 -0.91 -4.57 13.36
N PHE A 16 -2.05 -5.19 13.05
CA PHE A 16 -3.31 -5.07 13.75
C PHE A 16 -3.82 -6.47 14.13
N LYS A 17 -4.66 -6.53 15.17
CA LYS A 17 -5.53 -7.70 15.35
C LYS A 17 -6.42 -7.82 14.12
N SER A 18 -6.66 -9.04 13.65
CA SER A 18 -7.47 -9.26 12.45
C SER A 18 -8.84 -8.60 12.57
N TYR A 19 -9.22 -7.93 11.49
CA TYR A 19 -10.44 -7.17 11.33
C TYR A 19 -11.08 -7.54 9.99
N ASP A 20 -12.27 -8.14 10.05
CA ASP A 20 -12.94 -8.74 8.90
C ASP A 20 -13.13 -7.78 7.71
N GLU A 21 -13.26 -6.47 7.96
CA GLU A 21 -13.48 -5.46 6.93
C GLU A 21 -12.23 -4.65 6.59
N MET A 22 -11.05 -5.07 7.04
CA MET A 22 -9.79 -4.37 6.74
C MET A 22 -9.57 -4.23 5.22
N TYR A 23 -10.01 -5.22 4.43
CA TYR A 23 -9.95 -5.16 2.97
C TYR A 23 -10.80 -4.01 2.39
N LYS A 24 -11.92 -3.64 3.01
CA LYS A 24 -12.76 -2.51 2.57
C LYS A 24 -12.07 -1.18 2.81
N VAL A 25 -11.38 -1.06 3.94
CA VAL A 25 -10.56 0.13 4.26
C VAL A 25 -9.44 0.27 3.24
N VAL A 26 -8.70 -0.82 2.99
CA VAL A 26 -7.59 -0.83 2.03
C VAL A 26 -8.06 -0.56 0.59
N ASP A 27 -9.21 -1.12 0.19
CA ASP A 27 -9.84 -0.83 -1.10
C ASP A 27 -10.24 0.65 -1.24
N PHE A 28 -10.85 1.23 -0.20
CA PHE A 28 -11.19 2.65 -0.17
C PHE A 28 -9.94 3.53 -0.31
N LEU A 29 -8.86 3.23 0.42
CA LEU A 29 -7.61 3.97 0.33
C LEU A 29 -7.01 3.87 -1.08
N ASN A 30 -6.87 2.66 -1.62
CA ASN A 30 -6.30 2.46 -2.95
C ASN A 30 -7.12 3.12 -4.06
N LYS A 31 -8.46 3.09 -4.01
CA LYS A 31 -9.33 3.76 -5.00
C LYS A 31 -9.15 5.28 -5.02
N ASN A 32 -8.82 5.89 -3.89
CA ASN A 32 -8.74 7.34 -3.76
C ASN A 32 -7.31 7.88 -3.81
N LEU A 33 -6.32 7.11 -3.36
CA LEU A 33 -4.96 7.56 -3.14
C LEU A 33 -3.92 6.99 -4.11
N LYS A 34 -4.21 5.89 -4.81
CA LYS A 34 -3.26 5.30 -5.78
C LYS A 34 -2.82 6.29 -6.86
N LYS A 35 -3.71 7.19 -7.28
CA LYS A 35 -3.41 8.24 -8.26
C LYS A 35 -2.44 9.31 -7.77
N TYR A 36 -2.15 9.35 -6.46
CA TYR A 36 -1.17 10.24 -5.84
C TYR A 36 0.12 9.47 -5.48
N GLY A 37 0.37 8.30 -6.08
CA GLY A 37 1.55 7.49 -5.80
C GLY A 37 1.45 6.61 -4.55
N LEU A 38 0.45 6.77 -3.69
CA LEU A 38 0.32 5.99 -2.45
C LEU A 38 -0.46 4.68 -2.67
N ILE A 39 0.18 3.56 -2.38
CA ILE A 39 -0.41 2.22 -2.48
C ILE A 39 -0.42 1.53 -1.11
N PHE A 40 -1.55 0.91 -0.79
CA PHE A 40 -1.78 0.23 0.48
C PHE A 40 -1.89 -1.28 0.25
N GLY A 41 -0.98 -2.04 0.86
CA GLY A 41 -1.01 -3.50 0.90
C GLY A 41 -1.73 -4.01 2.14
N LEU A 42 -2.37 -5.18 2.01
CA LEU A 42 -2.98 -5.91 3.13
C LEU A 42 -2.52 -7.36 3.09
N THR A 43 -2.05 -7.87 4.22
CA THR A 43 -1.78 -9.30 4.42
C THR A 43 -2.44 -9.77 5.70
N SER A 44 -3.23 -10.84 5.64
CA SER A 44 -3.82 -11.47 6.81
C SER A 44 -3.11 -12.78 7.11
N LYS A 45 -2.53 -12.91 8.31
CA LYS A 45 -1.81 -14.12 8.74
C LYS A 45 -1.98 -14.34 10.24
N ASN A 46 -2.30 -15.58 10.63
CA ASN A 46 -2.39 -16.00 12.05
C ASN A 46 -3.30 -15.11 12.91
N GLY A 47 -4.45 -14.68 12.38
CA GLY A 47 -5.40 -13.82 13.10
C GLY A 47 -4.91 -12.39 13.30
N LYS A 48 -3.95 -11.94 12.50
CA LYS A 48 -3.46 -10.57 12.44
C LYS A 48 -3.48 -10.05 11.01
N ASP A 49 -3.73 -8.76 10.88
CA ASP A 49 -3.68 -8.05 9.61
C ASP A 49 -2.48 -7.10 9.62
N THR A 50 -1.70 -7.14 8.56
CA THR A 50 -0.58 -6.23 8.34
C THR A 50 -0.93 -5.30 7.19
N ILE A 51 -0.88 -3.99 7.46
CA ILE A 51 -1.01 -2.96 6.43
C ILE A 51 0.39 -2.45 6.10
N SER A 52 0.68 -2.37 4.81
CA SER A 52 1.91 -1.78 4.28
C SER A 52 1.56 -0.56 3.44
N ILE A 53 2.33 0.52 3.56
CA ILE A 53 2.19 1.73 2.75
C ILE A 53 3.41 1.81 1.84
N TYR A 54 3.16 1.95 0.54
CA TYR A 54 4.17 2.07 -0.49
C TYR A 54 4.03 3.39 -1.25
N ASP A 55 5.18 3.92 -1.67
CA ASP A 55 5.27 4.94 -2.69
C ASP A 55 5.53 4.29 -4.06
N ALA A 56 4.72 4.64 -5.05
CA ALA A 56 4.88 4.21 -6.44
C ALA A 56 5.67 5.22 -7.29
N GLU A 57 5.94 6.42 -6.77
CA GLU A 57 6.80 7.42 -7.38
C GLU A 57 7.95 7.70 -6.40
N PRO A 58 9.04 6.89 -6.40
CA PRO A 58 10.19 7.19 -5.57
C PRO A 58 10.68 8.60 -5.91
N ASP A 59 10.92 9.42 -4.87
CA ASP A 59 11.39 10.80 -4.95
C ASP A 59 12.30 10.98 -6.17
N SER A 60 11.77 11.66 -7.20
CA SER A 60 12.62 12.20 -8.25
C SER A 60 13.62 13.11 -7.52
N PRO A 61 14.93 12.93 -7.66
CA PRO A 61 15.90 13.72 -6.92
C PRO A 61 15.56 15.20 -7.09
N THR A 62 15.25 15.86 -5.97
CA THR A 62 15.08 17.32 -5.94
C THR A 62 16.36 17.93 -6.50
N GLU A 63 16.23 18.59 -7.66
CA GLU A 63 17.31 19.36 -8.32
C GLU A 63 17.99 20.34 -7.35
#